data_AF-A0A321LST8-F1
#
_entry.id   AF-A0A321LST8-F1
#
_cell.length_a   1.000
_cell.length_b   1.000
_cell.length_c   1.000
_cell.angle_alpha   90.00
_cell.angle_beta   90.00
_cell.angle_gamma   90.00
#
_symmetry.space_group_name_H-M   'P 1'
#
loop_
_entity.id
_entity.type
_entity.pdbx_description
1 polymer ?
#
loop_
_entity_poly.entity_id
_entity_poly.type
_entity_poly.pdbx_seq_one_letter_code
_entity_poly.pdbx_strand_id
1 'polypeptide(L)'
;MSENPLPPQEFHFFDPERQEIRVVVIHPPRRRYWVHALLFVLTLLSTLCIGSKLQYNFNNNLPAFGADDFFPWKWALSDWRRLALGIPFATSLLGILTAHELGHYVLCVRRRVFATLPFFIPAPTLIGTLGAFIRIKSPIRSRTDLFDIGIAGPIAGFVVAVPVLFLALLLSKPLTAQTANSELTLGL
;
A
#
# COMPACT_ATOMS: atom_id res chain seq x y z
N MET A 1 -6.34 19.07 20.17
CA MET A 1 -5.82 18.26 21.27
C MET A 1 -4.30 18.30 21.18
N SER A 2 -3.64 19.06 22.06
CA SER A 2 -2.19 19.30 22.06
C SER A 2 -1.51 18.16 22.81
N GLU A 3 -0.96 17.18 22.10
CA GLU A 3 -0.25 16.06 22.74
C GLU A 3 1.16 16.47 23.17
N ASN A 4 1.49 16.14 24.41
CA ASN A 4 2.80 16.31 25.03
C ASN A 4 3.79 15.35 24.33
N PRO A 5 4.93 15.82 23.77
CA PRO A 5 5.89 14.94 23.12
C PRO A 5 6.43 13.91 24.11
N LEU A 6 6.62 12.67 23.62
CA LEU A 6 7.32 11.63 24.37
C LEU A 6 8.72 12.14 24.78
N PRO A 7 9.24 11.72 25.95
CA PRO A 7 10.56 12.13 26.41
C PRO A 7 11.62 11.77 25.35
N PRO A 8 12.63 12.64 25.16
CA PRO A 8 13.71 12.39 24.21
C PRO A 8 14.44 11.09 24.56
N GLN A 9 14.71 10.25 23.55
CA GLN A 9 15.57 9.08 23.73
C GLN A 9 17.01 9.47 23.43
N GLU A 10 17.89 9.22 24.37
CA GLU A 10 19.34 9.34 24.23
C GLU A 10 19.91 8.02 23.71
N PHE A 11 20.76 8.12 22.68
CA PHE A 11 21.45 6.98 22.11
C PHE A 11 22.95 7.15 22.29
N HIS A 12 23.60 6.20 22.95
CA HIS A 12 25.06 6.16 23.10
C HIS A 12 25.66 5.23 22.06
N PHE A 13 26.38 5.80 21.09
CA PHE A 13 27.17 5.03 20.13
C PHE A 13 28.65 5.21 20.46
N PHE A 14 29.38 4.11 20.62
CA PHE A 14 30.84 4.15 20.70
C PHE A 14 31.41 4.25 19.28
N ASP A 15 32.10 5.35 18.98
CA ASP A 15 32.83 5.52 17.72
C ASP A 15 34.26 5.00 17.91
N PRO A 16 34.63 3.83 17.34
CA PRO A 16 35.95 3.25 17.52
C PRO A 16 37.07 4.06 16.84
N GLU A 17 36.76 4.92 15.86
CA GLU A 17 37.77 5.78 15.23
C GLU A 17 38.02 7.06 16.01
N ARG A 18 37.01 7.58 16.73
CA ARG A 18 37.11 8.83 17.48
C ARG A 18 37.22 8.66 18.99
N GLN A 19 37.07 7.45 19.52
CA GLN A 19 37.00 7.16 20.97
C GLN A 19 35.99 8.04 21.73
N GLU A 20 34.93 8.50 21.07
CA GLU A 20 33.91 9.36 21.64
C GLU A 20 32.57 8.63 21.77
N ILE A 21 31.84 8.92 22.85
CA ILE A 21 30.45 8.48 23.01
C ILE A 21 29.56 9.50 22.30
N ARG A 22 29.09 9.15 21.10
CA ARG A 22 28.16 10.02 20.36
C ARG A 22 26.77 9.89 20.96
N VAL A 23 26.29 10.96 21.61
CA VAL A 23 24.92 11.06 22.11
C VAL A 23 24.03 11.66 21.02
N VAL A 24 23.19 10.84 20.39
CA VAL A 24 22.19 11.33 19.42
C VAL A 24 20.88 11.56 20.16
N VAL A 25 20.50 12.82 20.39
CA VAL A 25 19.20 13.18 20.97
C VAL A 25 18.18 13.38 19.85
N ILE A 26 17.27 12.42 19.67
CA ILE A 26 16.22 12.53 18.65
C ILE A 26 14.99 13.17 19.28
N HIS A 27 14.74 14.42 18.91
CA HIS A 27 13.47 15.07 19.24
C HIS A 27 12.37 14.48 18.37
N PRO A 28 11.24 14.01 18.94
CA PRO A 28 10.11 13.55 18.13
C PRO A 28 9.58 14.76 17.34
N PRO A 29 9.67 14.77 16.00
CA PRO A 29 9.12 15.87 15.21
C PRO A 29 7.60 15.88 15.37
N ARG A 30 7.00 17.09 15.41
CA ARG A 30 5.54 17.27 15.46
C ARG A 30 4.86 16.36 14.43
N ARG A 31 4.09 15.38 14.90
CA ARG A 31 3.38 14.43 14.04
C ARG A 31 2.20 15.14 13.37
N ARG A 32 2.36 15.49 12.09
CA ARG A 32 1.26 16.03 11.27
C ARG A 32 0.38 14.87 10.78
N TYR A 33 -0.38 14.27 11.68
CA TYR A 33 -1.30 13.16 11.39
C TYR A 33 -2.25 13.45 10.22
N TRP A 34 -2.65 14.72 10.07
CA TRP A 34 -3.52 15.14 8.97
C TRP A 34 -2.92 14.91 7.58
N VAL A 35 -1.59 14.97 7.42
CA VAL A 35 -0.93 14.68 6.12
C VAL A 35 -1.07 13.20 5.77
N HIS A 36 -0.91 12.31 6.75
CA HIS A 36 -1.10 10.87 6.55
C HIS A 36 -2.55 10.55 6.19
N ALA A 37 -3.50 11.17 6.91
CA ALA A 37 -4.92 11.01 6.63
C ALA A 37 -5.28 11.53 5.23
N LEU A 38 -4.80 12.72 4.86
CA LEU A 38 -5.03 13.30 3.54
C LEU A 38 -4.48 12.39 2.43
N LEU A 39 -3.24 11.92 2.56
CA LEU A 39 -2.63 11.03 1.59
C LEU A 39 -3.40 9.71 1.48
N PHE A 40 -3.78 9.11 2.61
CA PHE A 40 -4.59 7.90 2.62
C PHE A 40 -5.95 8.11 1.91
N VAL A 41 -6.63 9.22 2.19
CA VAL A 41 -7.91 9.56 1.54
C VAL A 41 -7.72 9.74 0.04
N LEU A 42 -6.66 10.44 -0.40
CA LEU A 42 -6.37 10.59 -1.82
C LEU A 42 -6.09 9.23 -2.49
N THR A 43 -5.31 8.36 -1.83
CA THR A 43 -5.03 7.00 -2.33
C THR A 43 -6.29 6.14 -2.35
N LEU A 44 -7.16 6.26 -1.35
CA LEU A 44 -8.44 5.57 -1.33
C LEU A 44 -9.33 6.00 -2.49
N LEU A 45 -9.42 7.30 -2.76
CA LEU A 45 -10.21 7.81 -3.89
C LEU A 45 -9.65 7.35 -5.24
N SER A 46 -8.33 7.41 -5.44
CA SER A 46 -7.72 6.93 -6.69
C SER A 46 -7.87 5.43 -6.88
N THR A 47 -7.68 4.63 -5.83
CA THR A 47 -7.89 3.17 -5.89
C THR A 47 -9.36 2.79 -6.09
N LEU A 48 -10.32 3.51 -5.51
CA LEU A 48 -11.74 3.31 -5.77
C LEU A 48 -12.10 3.64 -7.23
N CYS A 49 -11.56 4.72 -7.79
CA CYS A 49 -11.83 5.09 -9.18
C CYS A 49 -11.32 4.02 -10.15
N ILE A 50 -10.06 3.58 -10.01
CA ILE A 50 -9.49 2.52 -10.84
C ILE A 50 -10.22 1.19 -10.59
N GLY A 51 -10.45 0.83 -9.34
CA GLY A 51 -11.15 -0.40 -8.95
C GLY A 51 -12.57 -0.47 -9.50
N SER A 52 -13.30 0.66 -9.53
CA SER A 52 -14.66 0.70 -10.07
C SER A 52 -14.69 0.36 -11.55
N LYS A 53 -13.69 0.81 -12.30
CA LYS A 53 -13.56 0.52 -13.72
C LYS A 53 -13.15 -0.92 -13.97
N LEU A 54 -12.21 -1.44 -13.18
CA LEU A 54 -11.81 -2.85 -13.21
C LEU A 54 -13.00 -3.78 -12.93
N GLN A 55 -13.77 -3.50 -11.88
CA GLN A 55 -14.94 -4.29 -11.53
C GLN A 55 -16.04 -4.17 -12.59
N TYR A 56 -16.24 -2.99 -13.17
CA TYR A 56 -17.16 -2.80 -14.29
C TYR A 56 -16.74 -3.65 -15.51
N ASN A 57 -15.46 -3.62 -15.88
CA ASN A 57 -14.94 -4.41 -17.00
C ASN A 57 -15.11 -5.91 -16.73
N PHE A 58 -14.81 -6.37 -15.50
CA PHE A 58 -15.04 -7.75 -15.07
C PHE A 58 -16.52 -8.17 -15.13
N ASN A 59 -17.44 -7.28 -14.79
CA ASN A 59 -18.87 -7.55 -14.86
C ASN A 59 -19.36 -7.66 -16.32
N ASN A 60 -18.79 -6.88 -17.24
CA ASN A 60 -19.16 -6.82 -18.65
C ASN A 60 -18.30 -7.73 -19.57
N ASN A 61 -17.43 -8.57 -19.01
CA ASN A 61 -16.49 -9.43 -19.74
C ASN A 61 -15.57 -8.67 -20.72
N LEU A 62 -15.18 -7.45 -20.33
CA LEU A 62 -14.20 -6.62 -21.04
C LEU A 62 -12.78 -6.90 -20.49
N PRO A 63 -11.72 -6.61 -21.26
CA PRO A 63 -10.35 -6.69 -20.75
C PRO A 63 -10.16 -5.82 -19.50
N ALA A 64 -9.29 -6.25 -18.59
CA ALA A 64 -9.04 -5.53 -17.34
C ALA A 64 -8.53 -4.09 -17.59
N PHE A 65 -7.68 -3.90 -18.60
CA PHE A 65 -7.12 -2.60 -18.95
C PHE A 65 -7.38 -2.29 -20.43
N GLY A 66 -8.18 -1.25 -20.70
CA GLY A 66 -8.36 -0.64 -22.02
C GLY A 66 -7.66 0.71 -22.16
N ALA A 67 -7.65 1.27 -23.38
CA ALA A 67 -7.02 2.56 -23.67
C ALA A 67 -7.64 3.73 -22.89
N ASP A 68 -8.95 3.70 -22.66
CA ASP A 68 -9.69 4.73 -21.94
C ASP A 68 -9.70 4.53 -20.40
N ASP A 69 -9.10 3.44 -19.91
CA ASP A 69 -9.19 3.02 -18.50
C ASP A 69 -8.07 3.60 -17.63
N PHE A 70 -7.10 4.30 -18.24
CA PHE A 70 -5.99 4.96 -17.54
C PHE A 70 -6.43 6.18 -16.71
N PHE A 71 -7.55 6.82 -17.04
CA PHE A 71 -8.08 7.97 -16.29
C PHE A 71 -9.61 7.90 -16.15
N PRO A 72 -10.15 6.93 -15.38
CA PRO A 72 -11.59 6.70 -15.30
C PRO A 72 -12.32 7.69 -14.37
N TRP A 73 -11.65 8.75 -13.90
CA TRP A 73 -12.12 9.69 -12.89
C TRP A 73 -13.47 10.33 -13.20
N LYS A 74 -13.63 10.85 -14.43
CA LYS A 74 -14.90 11.49 -14.85
C LYS A 74 -16.06 10.50 -14.82
N TRP A 75 -15.81 9.26 -15.23
CA TRP A 75 -16.81 8.20 -15.26
C TRP A 75 -17.13 7.64 -13.87
N ALA A 76 -16.11 7.49 -13.01
CA ALA A 76 -16.24 6.94 -11.67
C ALA A 76 -16.93 7.93 -10.72
N LEU A 77 -16.59 9.22 -10.82
CA LEU A 77 -17.14 10.28 -9.94
C LEU A 77 -18.52 10.78 -10.37
N SER A 78 -19.00 10.44 -11.56
CA SER A 78 -20.33 10.89 -12.03
C SER A 78 -21.49 10.26 -11.25
N ASP A 79 -21.28 9.09 -10.64
CA ASP A 79 -22.28 8.41 -9.83
C ASP A 79 -21.59 7.70 -8.65
N TRP A 80 -22.00 8.03 -7.43
CA TRP A 80 -21.44 7.44 -6.20
C TRP A 80 -21.58 5.91 -6.17
N ARG A 81 -22.60 5.36 -6.84
CA ARG A 81 -22.81 3.90 -6.93
C ARG A 81 -21.69 3.22 -7.72
N ARG A 82 -21.05 3.93 -8.66
CA ARG A 82 -19.91 3.41 -9.42
C ARG A 82 -18.69 3.27 -8.52
N LEU A 83 -18.45 4.24 -7.63
CA LEU A 83 -17.36 4.12 -6.64
C LEU A 83 -17.53 2.89 -5.74
N ALA A 84 -18.76 2.52 -5.39
CA ALA A 84 -19.02 1.32 -4.60
C ALA A 84 -18.56 0.03 -5.29
N LEU A 85 -18.54 -0.02 -6.63
CA LEU A 85 -17.99 -1.16 -7.38
C LEU A 85 -16.47 -1.31 -7.17
N GLY A 86 -15.77 -0.23 -6.83
CA GLY A 86 -14.32 -0.26 -6.58
C GLY A 86 -13.94 -0.77 -5.20
N ILE A 87 -14.91 -0.98 -4.29
CA ILE A 87 -14.65 -1.38 -2.91
C ILE A 87 -13.82 -2.67 -2.84
N PRO A 88 -14.17 -3.79 -3.51
CA PRO A 88 -13.43 -5.04 -3.37
C PRO A 88 -11.95 -4.91 -3.75
N PHE A 89 -11.66 -4.13 -4.80
CA PHE A 89 -10.29 -3.86 -5.24
C PHE A 89 -9.54 -2.97 -4.25
N ALA A 90 -10.14 -1.84 -3.86
CA ALA A 90 -9.53 -0.89 -2.94
C ALA A 90 -9.27 -1.52 -1.56
N THR A 91 -10.21 -2.28 -1.01
CA THR A 91 -10.04 -2.97 0.28
C THR A 91 -8.95 -4.02 0.23
N SER A 92 -8.87 -4.78 -0.86
CA SER A 92 -7.83 -5.80 -1.05
C SER A 92 -6.44 -5.18 -1.13
N LEU A 93 -6.27 -4.20 -2.03
CA LEU A 93 -4.96 -3.57 -2.28
C LEU A 93 -4.50 -2.74 -1.09
N LEU A 94 -5.35 -1.87 -0.54
CA LEU A 94 -5.01 -1.07 0.62
C LEU A 94 -4.87 -1.92 1.88
N GLY A 95 -5.65 -3.00 2.02
CA GLY A 95 -5.51 -3.94 3.13
C GLY A 95 -4.12 -4.57 3.16
N ILE A 96 -3.66 -5.08 2.01
CA ILE A 96 -2.32 -5.70 1.89
C ILE A 96 -1.22 -4.68 2.16
N LEU A 97 -1.29 -3.48 1.54
CA LEU A 97 -0.28 -2.42 1.75
C LEU A 97 -0.25 -1.93 3.19
N THR A 98 -1.42 -1.77 3.80
CA THR A 98 -1.53 -1.35 5.20
C THR A 98 -0.93 -2.41 6.11
N ALA A 99 -1.23 -3.69 5.89
CA ALA A 99 -0.65 -4.78 6.67
C ALA A 99 0.87 -4.86 6.51
N HIS A 100 1.38 -4.67 5.30
CA HIS A 100 2.81 -4.63 5.01
C HIS A 100 3.52 -3.53 5.81
N GLU A 101 3.06 -2.29 5.71
CA GLU A 101 3.68 -1.18 6.41
C GLU A 101 3.48 -1.24 7.94
N LEU A 102 2.33 -1.76 8.39
CA LEU A 102 2.11 -1.99 9.82
C LEU A 102 3.02 -3.10 10.36
N GLY A 103 3.36 -4.12 9.57
CA GLY A 103 4.34 -5.14 9.95
C GLY A 103 5.69 -4.51 10.29
N HIS A 104 6.19 -3.63 9.42
CA HIS A 104 7.40 -2.86 9.69
C HIS A 104 7.25 -1.97 10.94
N TYR A 105 6.12 -1.27 11.07
CA TYR A 105 5.88 -0.34 12.17
C TYR A 105 5.83 -1.03 13.54
N VAL A 106 5.10 -2.15 13.66
CA VAL A 106 4.98 -2.92 14.89
C VAL A 106 6.34 -3.37 15.40
N LEU A 107 7.21 -3.81 14.49
CA LEU A 107 8.53 -4.26 14.88
C LEU A 107 9.48 -3.10 15.19
N CYS A 108 9.37 -1.97 14.49
CA CYS A 108 10.05 -0.74 14.90
C CYS A 108 9.70 -0.36 16.34
N VAL A 109 8.41 -0.37 16.69
CA VAL A 109 7.95 -0.09 18.06
C VAL A 109 8.54 -1.09 19.06
N ARG A 110 8.48 -2.40 18.75
CA ARG A 110 9.05 -3.46 19.61
C ARG A 110 10.56 -3.31 19.82
N ARG A 111 11.30 -2.89 18.79
CA ARG A 111 12.76 -2.66 18.84
C ARG A 111 13.14 -1.28 19.36
N ARG A 112 12.18 -0.47 19.81
CA ARG A 112 12.37 0.94 20.24
C ARG A 112 13.09 1.77 19.17
N VAL A 113 12.68 1.60 17.92
CA VAL A 113 13.08 2.37 16.74
C VAL A 113 11.93 3.31 16.40
N PHE A 114 12.21 4.61 16.30
CA PHE A 114 11.20 5.60 15.94
C PHE A 114 10.88 5.53 14.46
N ALA A 115 9.62 5.21 14.14
CA ALA A 115 9.07 5.24 12.80
C ALA A 115 7.79 6.10 12.72
N THR A 116 7.48 6.61 11.53
CA THR A 116 6.20 7.26 11.23
C THR A 116 5.08 6.25 11.02
N LEU A 117 3.84 6.73 11.00
CA LEU A 117 2.74 5.99 10.40
C LEU A 117 2.95 5.84 8.88
N PRO A 118 2.24 4.89 8.24
CA PRO A 118 2.33 4.68 6.80
C PRO A 118 2.02 5.97 6.01
N PHE A 119 2.84 6.25 5.00
CA PHE A 119 2.59 7.26 3.98
C PHE A 119 2.14 6.54 2.72
N PHE A 120 0.87 6.73 2.34
CA PHE A 120 0.36 6.21 1.06
C PHE A 120 0.68 7.19 -0.05
N ILE A 121 1.03 6.66 -1.23
CA ILE A 121 1.35 7.45 -2.41
C ILE A 121 0.23 7.26 -3.44
N PRO A 122 -0.70 8.22 -3.60
CA PRO A 122 -1.75 8.11 -4.59
C PRO A 122 -1.17 8.10 -6.01
N ALA A 123 -1.68 7.21 -6.86
CA ALA A 123 -1.35 7.16 -8.28
C ALA A 123 -2.65 7.18 -9.07
N PRO A 124 -3.00 8.29 -9.74
CA PRO A 124 -4.31 8.42 -10.38
C PRO A 124 -4.51 7.58 -11.64
N THR A 125 -3.46 6.88 -12.11
CA THR A 125 -3.44 6.24 -13.43
C THR A 125 -3.12 4.75 -13.45
N LEU A 126 -2.35 4.28 -12.45
CA LEU A 126 -1.79 2.93 -12.45
C LEU A 126 -2.82 1.95 -11.84
N ILE A 127 -2.44 1.26 -10.76
CA ILE A 127 -3.35 0.46 -9.93
C ILE A 127 -4.11 1.30 -8.88
N GLY A 128 -4.09 2.64 -9.01
CA GLY A 128 -4.67 3.57 -8.03
C GLY A 128 -3.70 4.00 -6.91
N THR A 129 -2.51 3.41 -6.80
CA THR A 129 -1.48 3.74 -5.80
C THR A 129 -0.08 3.38 -6.32
N LEU A 130 0.95 4.10 -5.88
CA LEU A 130 2.36 3.68 -6.07
C LEU A 130 2.86 2.83 -4.90
N GLY A 131 2.03 2.63 -3.88
CA GLY A 131 2.36 1.89 -2.67
C GLY A 131 2.24 2.75 -1.42
N ALA A 132 2.78 2.22 -0.33
CA ALA A 132 2.90 2.93 0.93
C ALA A 132 4.32 2.70 1.49
N PHE A 133 4.76 3.56 2.41
CA PHE A 133 6.02 3.37 3.11
C PHE A 133 5.99 4.01 4.50
N ILE A 134 6.72 3.44 5.46
CA ILE A 134 7.06 4.10 6.73
C ILE A 134 8.41 4.81 6.64
N ARG A 135 8.56 5.92 7.37
CA ARG A 135 9.83 6.62 7.50
C ARG A 135 10.47 6.33 8.84
N ILE A 136 11.60 5.65 8.83
CA ILE A 136 12.45 5.43 10.01
C ILE A 136 13.17 6.75 10.34
N LYS A 137 13.05 7.20 11.58
CA LYS A 137 13.59 8.49 12.08
C LYS A 137 14.75 8.32 13.05
N SER A 138 15.02 7.10 13.50
CA SER A 138 16.14 6.79 14.39
C SER A 138 17.05 5.72 13.80
N PRO A 139 18.34 5.73 14.15
CA PRO A 139 19.25 4.67 13.75
C PRO A 139 18.78 3.31 14.28
N ILE A 140 19.01 2.26 13.49
CA ILE A 140 18.76 0.87 13.87
C ILE A 140 20.01 0.35 14.58
N ARG A 141 19.84 -0.28 15.75
CA ARG A 141 20.95 -0.61 16.66
C ARG A 141 21.76 -1.83 16.23
N SER A 142 21.19 -2.73 15.43
CA SER A 142 21.84 -4.00 15.05
C SER A 142 21.40 -4.48 13.66
N ARG A 143 22.22 -5.34 13.03
CA ARG A 143 21.87 -5.99 11.76
C ARG A 143 20.69 -6.95 11.90
N THR A 144 20.54 -7.58 13.06
CA THR A 144 19.40 -8.44 13.37
C THR A 144 18.11 -7.63 13.47
N ASP A 145 18.14 -6.45 14.11
CA ASP A 145 16.96 -5.58 14.16
C ASP A 145 16.60 -5.07 12.76
N LEU A 146 17.61 -4.75 11.93
CA LEU A 146 17.38 -4.35 10.54
C LEU A 146 16.73 -5.48 9.73
N PHE A 147 17.23 -6.70 9.86
CA PHE A 147 16.70 -7.87 9.17
C PHE A 147 15.27 -8.18 9.62
N ASP A 148 15.04 -8.23 10.94
CA ASP A 148 13.73 -8.50 11.51
C ASP A 148 12.72 -7.44 11.02
N ILE A 149 13.08 -6.15 11.11
CA ILE A 149 12.21 -5.06 10.66
C ILE A 149 11.94 -5.21 9.16
N GLY A 150 12.96 -5.51 8.36
CA GLY A 150 12.85 -5.67 6.91
C GLY A 150 11.94 -6.83 6.49
N ILE A 151 11.94 -7.96 7.20
CA ILE A 151 11.12 -9.13 6.83
C ILE A 151 9.68 -9.05 7.37
N ALA A 152 9.45 -8.30 8.46
CA ALA A 152 8.15 -8.21 9.10
C ALA A 152 7.04 -7.67 8.16
N GLY A 153 7.36 -6.70 7.31
CA GLY A 153 6.40 -6.15 6.35
C GLY A 153 5.95 -7.16 5.30
N PRO A 154 6.88 -7.76 4.53
CA PRO A 154 6.57 -8.83 3.58
C PRO A 154 5.75 -9.97 4.18
N ILE A 155 6.10 -10.45 5.38
CA ILE A 155 5.35 -11.53 6.06
C ILE A 155 3.92 -11.07 6.38
N ALA A 156 3.75 -9.89 6.99
CA ALA A 156 2.44 -9.37 7.35
C ALA A 156 1.55 -9.16 6.11
N GLY A 157 2.11 -8.59 5.04
CA GLY A 157 1.42 -8.42 3.76
C GLY A 157 1.04 -9.76 3.13
N PHE A 158 1.93 -10.75 3.16
CA PHE A 158 1.66 -12.10 2.63
C PHE A 158 0.54 -12.81 3.37
N VAL A 159 0.53 -12.75 4.71
CA VAL A 159 -0.52 -13.35 5.55
C VAL A 159 -1.89 -12.78 5.22
N VAL A 160 -2.00 -11.50 4.85
CA VAL A 160 -3.25 -10.89 4.40
C VAL A 160 -3.55 -11.20 2.93
N ALA A 161 -2.53 -11.24 2.07
CA ALA A 161 -2.70 -11.51 0.65
C ALA A 161 -3.22 -12.93 0.36
N VAL A 162 -2.82 -13.93 1.15
CA VAL A 162 -3.23 -15.33 0.94
C VAL A 162 -4.76 -15.52 1.06
N PRO A 163 -5.43 -15.13 2.17
CA PRO A 163 -6.89 -15.21 2.27
C PRO A 163 -7.60 -14.39 1.18
N VAL A 164 -7.10 -13.19 0.89
CA VAL A 164 -7.66 -12.32 -0.16
C VAL A 164 -7.58 -13.01 -1.53
N LEU A 165 -6.45 -13.67 -1.84
CA LEU A 165 -6.28 -14.43 -3.07
C LEU A 165 -7.28 -15.58 -3.16
N PHE A 166 -7.43 -16.38 -2.10
CA PHE A 166 -8.42 -17.47 -2.09
C PHE A 166 -9.84 -16.96 -2.31
N LEU A 167 -10.23 -15.89 -1.61
CA LEU A 167 -11.54 -15.27 -1.80
C LEU A 167 -11.72 -14.76 -3.23
N ALA A 168 -10.72 -14.08 -3.79
CA ALA A 168 -10.76 -13.56 -5.16
C ALA A 168 -10.87 -14.68 -6.21
N LEU A 169 -10.16 -15.80 -6.01
CA LEU A 169 -10.24 -16.97 -6.89
C LEU A 169 -11.62 -17.63 -6.82
N LEU A 170 -12.22 -17.75 -5.63
CA LEU A 170 -13.59 -18.29 -5.48
C LEU A 170 -14.64 -17.40 -6.15
N LEU A 171 -14.41 -16.10 -6.19
CA LEU A 171 -15.28 -15.10 -6.85
C LEU A 171 -14.96 -14.93 -8.35
N SER A 172 -13.91 -15.59 -8.85
CA SER A 172 -13.46 -15.44 -10.23
C SER A 172 -14.42 -16.09 -11.22
N LYS A 173 -14.48 -15.55 -12.45
CA LYS A 173 -15.23 -16.14 -13.55
C LYS A 173 -14.29 -16.98 -14.41
N PRO A 174 -14.61 -18.24 -14.73
CA PRO A 174 -13.86 -18.99 -15.73
C PRO A 174 -14.10 -18.34 -17.10
N LEU A 175 -13.05 -17.83 -17.72
CA LEU A 175 -13.12 -17.41 -19.12
C LEU A 175 -13.23 -18.68 -19.96
N THR A 176 -14.37 -18.87 -20.63
CA THR A 176 -14.46 -19.90 -21.68
C THR A 176 -13.48 -19.48 -22.76
N ALA A 177 -12.48 -20.33 -23.05
CA ALA A 177 -11.59 -20.12 -24.17
C ALA A 177 -12.48 -19.94 -25.41
N GLN A 178 -12.49 -18.72 -25.96
CA GLN A 178 -13.17 -18.46 -27.21
C GLN A 178 -12.47 -19.36 -28.23
N THR A 179 -13.17 -20.40 -28.70
CA THR A 179 -12.74 -21.17 -29.85
C THR A 179 -12.56 -20.15 -30.95
N ALA A 180 -11.32 -19.75 -31.20
CA ALA A 180 -10.99 -18.94 -32.35
C ALA A 180 -11.48 -19.74 -33.54
N ASN A 181 -12.56 -19.29 -34.17
CA ASN A 181 -12.98 -19.83 -35.44
C ASN A 181 -11.80 -19.59 -36.38
N SER A 182 -11.01 -20.63 -36.58
CA SER A 182 -9.96 -20.72 -37.59
C SER A 182 -10.62 -20.76 -38.98
N GLU A 183 -11.44 -19.76 -39.31
CA GLU A 183 -11.79 -19.47 -40.69
C GLU A 183 -10.58 -18.81 -41.33
N LEU A 184 -9.61 -19.67 -41.69
CA LEU A 184 -8.64 -19.37 -42.73
C LEU A 184 -9.42 -19.15 -44.02
N THR A 185 -9.77 -17.90 -44.30
CA THR A 185 -10.23 -17.47 -45.62
C THR A 185 -9.02 -17.56 -46.56
N LEU A 186 -8.80 -18.74 -47.13
CA LEU A 186 -7.93 -18.90 -48.29
C LEU A 186 -8.66 -18.25 -49.46
N GLY A 187 -8.27 -17.00 -49.76
CA GLY A 187 -8.73 -16.30 -50.94
C GLY A 187 -8.42 -17.12 -52.19
N LEU A 188 -9.47 -17.52 -52.89
CA LEU A 188 -9.46 -17.89 -54.30
C LEU A 188 -10.24 -16.82 -55.07
#